data_AF-A0A962MHK3-F1
#
_entry.id   AF-A0A962MHK3-F1
#
_cell.length_a   1.000
_cell.length_b   1.000
_cell.length_c   1.000
_cell.angle_alpha   90.00
_cell.angle_beta   90.00
_cell.angle_gamma   90.00
#
_symmetry.space_group_name_H-M   'P 1'
#
loop_
_entity.id
_entity.type
_entity.pdbx_description
1 polymer ?
#
loop_
_entity_poly.entity_id
_entity_poly.type
_entity_poly.pdbx_seq_one_letter_code
_entity_poly.pdbx_strand_id
1 'polypeptide(L)'
;IRNEAGQQALLIKADYDRSWRLVGLALDTSSFVVEDQNRSEGLYVVEYRDAVEDARSDGLLSQLAFWRDDEPREEGERYRVRLAGQGPQTLIVVHDLQGQPSNTPAAQFILDNIRQAIR
;
A
#
# COMPACT_ATOMS: atom_id res chain seq x y z
N ILE A 1 11.09 7.28 7.27
CA ILE A 1 12.40 7.14 7.97
C ILE A 1 13.02 5.81 7.54
N ARG A 2 14.33 5.61 7.75
CA ARG A 2 14.90 4.25 7.66
C ARG A 2 14.99 3.66 9.06
N ASN A 3 14.57 2.42 9.26
CA ASN A 3 14.73 1.73 10.54
C ASN A 3 16.20 1.29 10.74
N GLU A 4 16.50 0.66 11.88
CA GLU A 4 17.85 0.21 12.25
C GLU A 4 18.45 -0.80 11.24
N ALA A 5 17.60 -1.47 10.45
CA ALA A 5 17.99 -2.39 9.37
C ALA A 5 18.12 -1.69 8.00
N GLY A 6 18.03 -0.36 7.93
CA GLY A 6 18.13 0.43 6.70
C GLY A 6 16.88 0.39 5.82
N GLN A 7 15.78 -0.18 6.30
CA GLN A 7 14.53 -0.40 5.56
C GLN A 7 13.63 0.83 5.65
N GLN A 8 12.90 1.16 4.59
CA GLN A 8 11.89 2.21 4.65
C GLN A 8 10.80 1.86 5.65
N ALA A 9 10.60 2.77 6.61
CA ALA A 9 9.65 2.61 7.69
C ALA A 9 8.97 3.94 8.04
N LEU A 10 7.79 3.85 8.64
CA LEU A 10 7.06 4.97 9.21
C LEU A 10 6.80 4.72 10.68
N LEU A 11 7.18 5.65 11.54
CA LEU A 11 6.87 5.61 12.96
C LEU A 11 5.71 6.57 13.24
N ILE A 12 4.64 6.04 13.82
CA ILE A 12 3.46 6.81 14.22
C ILE A 12 3.46 6.96 15.74
N LYS A 13 3.20 8.17 16.23
CA LYS A 13 3.02 8.46 17.66
C LYS A 13 1.60 8.14 18.14
N ALA A 14 1.19 6.91 17.93
CA ALA A 14 -0.07 6.35 18.41
C ALA A 14 0.11 4.89 18.78
N ASP A 15 -0.69 4.43 19.74
CA ASP A 15 -0.79 3.01 20.09
C ASP A 15 -1.26 2.17 18.90
N TYR A 16 -1.06 0.86 19.01
CA TYR A 16 -1.33 -0.10 17.95
C TYR A 16 -2.79 -0.05 17.47
N ASP A 17 -3.75 0.00 18.40
CA ASP A 17 -5.18 -0.06 18.06
C ASP A 17 -5.61 1.18 17.27
N ARG A 18 -5.10 2.35 17.67
CA ARG A 18 -5.33 3.60 16.93
C ARG A 18 -4.61 3.60 15.58
N SER A 19 -3.35 3.18 15.53
CA SER A 19 -2.58 3.09 14.29
C SER A 19 -3.23 2.13 13.28
N TRP A 20 -3.72 0.98 13.72
CA TRP A 20 -4.44 0.02 12.88
C TRP A 20 -5.62 0.68 12.14
N ARG A 21 -6.45 1.41 12.88
CA ARG A 21 -7.62 2.10 12.29
C ARG A 21 -7.21 3.19 11.29
N LEU A 22 -6.18 3.96 11.62
CA LEU A 22 -5.70 5.04 10.75
C LEU A 22 -5.06 4.51 9.46
N VAL A 23 -4.33 3.39 9.54
CA VAL A 23 -3.78 2.74 8.35
C VAL A 23 -4.88 2.19 7.45
N GLY A 24 -5.89 1.53 8.03
CA GLY A 24 -7.05 1.07 7.24
C GLY A 24 -7.72 2.21 6.47
N LEU A 25 -7.88 3.38 7.09
CA LEU A 25 -8.44 4.56 6.42
C LEU A 25 -7.53 5.12 5.32
N ALA A 26 -6.20 5.11 5.52
CA ALA A 26 -5.26 5.57 4.50
C ALA A 26 -5.25 4.65 3.27
N LEU A 27 -5.42 3.35 3.49
CA LEU A 27 -5.46 2.36 2.42
C LEU A 27 -6.81 2.33 1.68
N ASP A 28 -7.84 3.02 2.18
CA ASP A 28 -9.16 3.17 1.56
C ASP A 28 -9.19 4.25 0.47
N THR A 29 -8.11 4.39 -0.30
CA THR A 29 -8.01 5.38 -1.40
C THR A 29 -7.99 4.68 -2.75
N SER A 30 -8.38 5.39 -3.81
CA SER A 30 -8.51 4.81 -5.17
C SER A 30 -7.24 4.20 -5.77
N SER A 31 -6.08 4.44 -5.16
CA SER A 31 -4.79 3.90 -5.60
C SER A 31 -4.43 2.55 -4.98
N PHE A 32 -5.19 2.08 -3.98
CA PHE A 32 -4.92 0.81 -3.30
C PHE A 32 -6.19 -0.03 -3.18
N VAL A 33 -6.01 -1.34 -3.25
CA VAL A 33 -7.05 -2.32 -2.88
C VAL A 33 -6.49 -3.16 -1.74
N VAL A 34 -7.22 -3.22 -0.62
CA VAL A 34 -6.87 -4.12 0.48
C VAL A 34 -7.39 -5.52 0.14
N GLU A 35 -6.49 -6.45 -0.15
CA GLU A 35 -6.85 -7.84 -0.45
C GLU A 35 -7.10 -8.65 0.83
N ASP A 36 -6.27 -8.43 1.86
CA ASP A 36 -6.38 -9.11 3.14
C ASP A 36 -5.94 -8.20 4.30
N GLN A 37 -6.56 -8.41 5.46
CA GLN A 37 -6.19 -7.72 6.69
C GLN A 37 -6.26 -8.67 7.88
N ASN A 38 -5.14 -8.78 8.60
CA ASN A 38 -5.05 -9.55 9.83
C ASN A 38 -4.54 -8.66 10.97
N ARG A 39 -5.47 -8.21 11.80
CA ARG A 39 -5.18 -7.36 12.96
C ARG A 39 -4.37 -8.09 14.03
N SER A 40 -4.52 -9.40 14.18
CA SER A 40 -3.76 -10.15 15.18
C SER A 40 -2.29 -10.27 14.78
N GLU A 41 -1.99 -10.29 13.48
CA GLU A 41 -0.63 -10.38 12.94
C GLU A 41 -0.01 -9.03 12.55
N GLY A 42 -0.80 -7.95 12.62
CA GLY A 42 -0.38 -6.62 12.19
C GLY A 42 -0.10 -6.55 10.70
N LEU A 43 -0.92 -7.19 9.87
CA LEU A 43 -0.68 -7.33 8.43
C LEU A 43 -1.84 -6.79 7.60
N TYR A 44 -1.52 -5.92 6.65
CA TYR A 44 -2.36 -5.66 5.48
C TYR A 44 -1.65 -6.19 4.23
N VAL A 45 -2.38 -6.88 3.37
CA VAL A 45 -1.97 -7.18 2.00
C VAL A 45 -2.69 -6.20 1.09
N VAL A 46 -1.93 -5.41 0.34
CA VAL A 46 -2.47 -4.35 -0.51
C VAL A 46 -1.97 -4.52 -1.93
N GLU A 47 -2.88 -4.38 -2.88
CA GLU A 47 -2.56 -4.25 -4.30
C GLU A 47 -2.48 -2.77 -4.64
N TYR A 48 -1.33 -2.34 -5.16
CA TYR A 48 -1.12 -0.99 -5.66
C TYR A 48 -1.31 -0.95 -7.17
N ARG A 49 -2.13 0.01 -7.63
CA ARG A 49 -2.34 0.28 -9.06
C ARG A 49 -2.00 1.73 -9.32
N ASP A 50 -1.08 1.98 -10.24
CA ASP A 50 -0.75 3.34 -10.66
C ASP A 50 -1.87 3.88 -11.56
N ALA A 51 -2.59 4.91 -11.08
CA ALA A 51 -3.69 5.52 -11.83
C ALA A 51 -3.24 6.27 -13.09
N VAL A 52 -1.93 6.53 -13.26
CA VAL A 52 -1.38 7.27 -14.40
C VAL A 52 -1.17 6.35 -15.62
N GLU A 53 -1.02 5.03 -15.43
CA GLU A 53 -0.96 4.06 -16.54
C GLU A 53 -2.35 3.75 -17.10
N ASP A 54 -3.37 3.59 -16.26
CA ASP A 54 -4.75 3.32 -16.68
C ASP A 54 -5.31 4.47 -17.56
N ALA A 55 -5.00 5.73 -17.22
CA ALA A 55 -5.47 6.90 -17.97
C ALA A 55 -4.79 7.15 -19.33
N ARG A 56 -3.56 6.62 -19.54
CA ARG A 56 -2.85 6.75 -20.84
C ARG A 56 -3.28 5.67 -21.84
N SER A 57 -3.73 4.53 -21.33
CA SER A 57 -4.29 3.43 -22.11
C SER A 57 -5.71 3.69 -22.59
N ASP A 58 -6.39 4.75 -22.14
CA ASP A 58 -7.77 5.02 -22.56
C ASP A 58 -7.87 6.11 -23.65
N GLY A 59 -6.78 6.83 -23.95
CA GLY A 59 -6.81 8.02 -24.82
C GLY A 59 -6.43 7.81 -26.29
N LEU A 60 -5.72 6.73 -26.63
CA LEU A 60 -5.17 6.54 -27.99
C LEU A 60 -5.65 5.26 -28.70
N LEU A 61 -6.39 4.36 -28.02
CA LEU A 61 -6.84 3.08 -28.59
C LEU A 61 -8.38 2.87 -28.53
N SER A 62 -9.13 3.82 -27.98
CA SER A 62 -10.58 3.73 -27.71
C SER A 62 -11.47 3.65 -28.96
N GLN A 63 -10.90 3.72 -30.17
CA GLN A 63 -11.63 3.45 -31.43
C GLN A 63 -11.47 2.00 -31.94
N LEU A 64 -10.59 1.18 -31.35
CA LEU A 64 -10.34 -0.20 -31.77
C LEU A 64 -10.65 -1.26 -30.69
N ALA A 65 -11.09 -0.84 -29.50
CA ALA A 65 -11.24 -1.69 -28.31
C ALA A 65 -12.58 -2.44 -28.16
N PHE A 66 -13.47 -2.48 -29.17
CA PHE A 66 -14.73 -3.25 -29.11
C PHE A 66 -14.57 -4.78 -29.19
N TRP A 67 -13.33 -5.30 -29.23
CA TRP A 67 -13.03 -6.72 -29.48
C TRP A 67 -12.23 -7.37 -28.33
N ARG A 68 -12.00 -6.65 -27.23
CA ARG A 68 -11.10 -7.03 -26.12
C ARG A 68 -11.80 -7.00 -24.75
N ASP A 69 -13.05 -7.45 -24.68
CA ASP A 69 -13.76 -7.68 -23.40
C ASP A 69 -13.07 -8.73 -22.49
N ASP A 70 -12.01 -9.40 -22.98
CA ASP A 70 -11.34 -10.54 -22.32
C ASP A 70 -9.82 -10.32 -22.11
N GLU A 71 -9.30 -9.09 -22.21
CA GLU A 71 -7.92 -8.84 -21.77
C GLU A 71 -7.89 -8.64 -20.23
N PRO A 72 -7.14 -9.47 -19.48
CA PRO A 72 -7.01 -9.30 -18.04
C PRO A 72 -6.38 -7.94 -17.76
N ARG A 73 -7.08 -7.10 -16.99
CA ARG A 73 -6.49 -5.88 -16.41
C ARG A 73 -5.16 -6.27 -15.79
N GLU A 74 -4.08 -5.55 -16.13
CA GLU A 74 -2.78 -5.81 -15.54
C GLU A 74 -2.91 -5.85 -14.01
N GLU A 75 -2.56 -6.99 -13.42
CA GLU A 75 -2.62 -7.17 -11.96
C GLU A 75 -1.65 -6.18 -11.32
N GLY A 76 -2.13 -5.38 -10.37
CA GLY A 76 -1.31 -4.43 -9.65
C GLY A 76 -0.25 -5.13 -8.78
N GLU A 77 0.77 -4.38 -8.39
CA GLU A 77 1.82 -4.91 -7.53
C GLU A 77 1.31 -5.08 -6.10
N ARG A 78 1.49 -6.28 -5.53
CA ARG A 78 1.06 -6.60 -4.16
C ARG A 78 2.17 -6.36 -3.14
N TYR A 79 1.80 -5.76 -2.02
CA TYR A 79 2.68 -5.43 -0.91
C TYR A 79 2.10 -5.87 0.44
N ARG A 80 2.98 -6.13 1.40
CA ARG A 80 2.64 -6.44 2.79
C ARG A 80 2.99 -5.26 3.70
N VAL A 81 1.98 -4.57 4.21
CA VAL A 81 2.16 -3.49 5.18
C VAL A 81 2.09 -4.10 6.58
N ARG A 82 3.23 -4.10 7.29
CA ARG A 82 3.33 -4.64 8.65
C ARG A 82 3.32 -3.54 9.69
N LEU A 83 2.51 -3.70 10.72
CA LEU A 83 2.40 -2.84 11.88
C LEU A 83 2.94 -3.57 13.11
N ALA A 84 3.82 -2.91 13.86
CA ALA A 84 4.37 -3.41 15.12
C ALA A 84 4.20 -2.34 16.21
N GLY A 85 3.38 -2.64 17.22
CA GLY A 85 3.21 -1.77 18.38
C GLY A 85 4.46 -1.73 19.25
N GLN A 86 4.86 -0.53 19.68
CA GLN A 86 6.02 -0.24 20.52
C GLN A 86 5.61 0.69 21.67
N GLY A 87 4.61 0.27 22.47
CA GLY A 87 4.04 1.08 23.54
C GLY A 87 3.19 2.23 22.98
N PRO A 88 3.55 3.52 23.20
CA PRO A 88 2.78 4.66 22.72
C PRO A 88 2.99 4.98 21.23
N GLN A 89 3.76 4.15 20.53
CA GLN A 89 4.11 4.32 19.12
C GLN A 89 3.90 3.03 18.36
N THR A 90 3.72 3.13 17.05
CA THR A 90 3.60 1.98 16.15
C THR A 90 4.54 2.17 14.98
N LEU A 91 5.37 1.15 14.73
CA LEU A 91 6.25 1.08 13.58
C LEU A 91 5.52 0.43 12.41
N ILE A 92 5.64 1.00 11.23
CA ILE A 92 5.10 0.47 9.98
C ILE A 92 6.25 0.21 9.01
N VAL A 93 6.26 -0.96 8.40
CA VAL A 93 7.22 -1.37 7.37
C VAL A 93 6.49 -2.02 6.21
N VAL A 94 6.83 -1.63 4.98
CA VAL A 94 6.29 -2.25 3.77
C VAL A 94 7.27 -3.31 3.28
N HIS A 95 6.73 -4.49 2.98
CA HIS A 95 7.45 -5.62 2.43
C HIS A 95 6.84 -6.03 1.09
N ASP A 96 7.60 -6.75 0.28
CA ASP A 96 7.07 -7.50 -0.85
C ASP A 96 6.30 -8.77 -0.40
N LEU A 97 5.77 -9.51 -1.38
CA LEU A 97 5.11 -10.80 -1.15
C LEU A 97 6.06 -11.90 -0.66
N GLN A 98 7.37 -11.74 -0.76
CA GLN A 98 8.36 -12.66 -0.19
C GLN A 98 8.69 -12.30 1.27
N GLY A 99 8.12 -11.20 1.79
CA GLY A 99 8.37 -10.71 3.14
C GLY A 99 9.70 -9.97 3.28
N GLN A 100 10.36 -9.63 2.17
CA GLN A 100 11.53 -8.76 2.19
C GLN A 100 11.10 -7.30 2.20
N PRO A 101 11.82 -6.42 2.91
CA PRO A 101 11.49 -5.00 2.96
C PRO A 101 11.55 -4.39 1.55
N SER A 102 10.49 -3.70 1.17
CA SER A 102 10.43 -3.04 -0.12
C SER A 102 10.96 -1.61 -0.03
N ASN A 103 11.79 -1.23 -1.01
CA ASN A 103 12.24 0.14 -1.21
C ASN A 103 11.74 0.73 -2.54
N THR A 104 10.72 0.09 -3.15
CA THR A 104 10.16 0.54 -4.42
C THR A 104 9.46 1.91 -4.28
N PRO A 105 9.28 2.66 -5.38
CA PRO A 105 8.50 3.90 -5.36
C PRO A 105 7.07 3.69 -4.84
N ALA A 106 6.43 2.56 -5.18
CA ALA A 106 5.12 2.19 -4.68
C ALA A 106 5.12 1.99 -3.14
N ALA A 107 6.13 1.31 -2.58
CA ALA A 107 6.26 1.15 -1.13
C ALA A 107 6.45 2.49 -0.41
N GLN A 108 7.23 3.41 -0.98
CA GLN A 108 7.38 4.77 -0.48
C GLN A 108 6.06 5.53 -0.54
N PHE A 109 5.32 5.40 -1.65
CA PHE A 109 4.00 6.02 -1.83
C PHE A 109 2.97 5.52 -0.82
N ILE A 110 2.94 4.22 -0.51
CA ILE A 110 2.11 3.63 0.55
C ILE A 110 2.41 4.30 1.89
N LEU A 111 3.70 4.38 2.27
CA LEU A 111 4.11 5.00 3.53
C LEU A 111 3.76 6.49 3.60
N ASP A 112 3.91 7.22 2.49
CA ASP A 112 3.56 8.64 2.42
C ASP A 112 2.05 8.88 2.47
N ASN A 113 1.25 8.01 1.87
CA ASN A 113 -0.20 8.08 1.97
C ASN A 113 -0.66 7.84 3.42
N ILE A 114 -0.15 6.79 4.07
CA ILE A 114 -0.41 6.52 5.50
C ILE A 114 -0.02 7.72 6.35
N ARG A 115 1.14 8.33 6.10
CA ARG A 115 1.58 9.51 6.84
C ARG A 115 0.64 10.70 6.68
N GLN A 116 0.07 10.91 5.50
CA GLN A 116 -0.85 12.01 5.22
C GLN A 116 -2.19 11.85 5.92
N ALA A 117 -2.73 10.63 5.99
CA ALA A 117 -3.99 10.35 6.67
C ALA A 117 -3.95 10.56 8.19
N ILE A 118 -2.74 10.61 8.77
CA ILE A 118 -2.52 10.71 10.23
C ILE A 118 -2.19 12.15 10.67
N ARG A 119 -1.92 13.05 9.72
CA ARG A 119 -1.57 14.45 10.03
C ARG A 119 -2.73 15.22 10.65
#